data_AF-A0A830EAJ7-F1
#
_entry.id   AF-A0A830EAJ7-F1
#
_cell.length_a   1.000
_cell.length_b   1.000
_cell.length_c   1.000
_cell.angle_alpha   90.00
_cell.angle_beta   90.00
_cell.angle_gamma   90.00
#
_symmetry.space_group_name_H-M   'P 1'
#
loop_
_entity.id
_entity.type
_entity.pdbx_description
1 polymer ?
#
loop_
_entity_poly.entity_id
_entity_poly.type
_entity_poly.pdbx_seq_one_letter_code
_entity_poly.pdbx_strand_id
1 'polypeptide(L)' 'MSVTGLCQVCESREAEYTCHQCGAAVCPVHFEQDRGVCVHCADPDGTEDVFAQPAGDDVPEFR' A
#
# COMPACT_ATOMS: atom_id res chain seq x y z
N MET A 1 -18.81 -17.12 -12.65
CA MET A 1 -17.91 -16.52 -13.66
C MET A 1 -16.75 -15.94 -12.90
N SER A 2 -15.59 -16.58 -12.99
CA SER A 2 -14.40 -16.22 -12.20
C SER A 2 -13.63 -15.16 -12.98
N VAL A 3 -13.74 -13.91 -12.54
CA VAL A 3 -12.96 -12.81 -13.10
C VAL A 3 -11.50 -13.11 -12.79
N THR A 4 -10.71 -13.46 -13.80
CA THR A 4 -9.26 -13.31 -13.71
C THR A 4 -9.05 -11.82 -13.45
N GLY A 5 -8.65 -11.50 -12.21
CA GLY A 5 -8.73 -10.14 -11.69
C GLY A 5 -7.89 -9.19 -12.53
N LEU A 6 -8.46 -8.03 -12.88
CA LEU A 6 -7.63 -6.90 -13.29
C LEU A 6 -6.63 -6.60 -12.16
N CYS A 7 -5.51 -6.00 -12.53
CA CYS A 7 -4.51 -5.53 -11.59
C CYS A 7 -5.20 -4.63 -10.56
N GLN A 8 -5.15 -5.02 -9.29
CA GLN A 8 -5.80 -4.28 -8.20
C GLN A 8 -5.13 -2.93 -7.88
N VAL A 9 -4.02 -2.60 -8.56
CA VAL A 9 -3.29 -1.34 -8.41
C VAL A 9 -3.73 -0.31 -9.45
N CYS A 10 -3.85 -0.70 -10.73
CA CYS A 10 -4.23 0.23 -11.80
C CYS A 10 -5.60 -0.03 -12.40
N GLU A 11 -6.22 -1.16 -12.08
CA GLU A 11 -7.56 -1.60 -12.50
C GLU A 11 -7.80 -1.54 -14.03
N SER A 12 -6.71 -1.52 -14.79
CA SER A 12 -6.75 -1.26 -16.24
C SER A 12 -6.15 -2.40 -17.07
N ARG A 13 -5.28 -3.21 -16.46
CA ARG A 13 -4.57 -4.31 -17.11
C ARG A 13 -4.90 -5.61 -16.41
N GLU A 14 -4.85 -6.72 -17.13
CA GLU A 14 -5.00 -8.05 -16.53
C GLU A 14 -3.84 -8.33 -15.56
N ALA A 15 -4.15 -8.92 -14.41
CA ALA A 15 -3.13 -9.35 -13.47
C ALA A 15 -2.46 -10.64 -13.96
N GLU A 16 -1.14 -10.68 -13.90
CA GLU A 16 -0.34 -11.85 -14.28
C GLU A 16 0.41 -12.43 -13.05
N TYR A 17 0.62 -11.60 -12.03
CA TYR A 17 1.35 -11.94 -10.81
C TYR A 17 0.47 -11.74 -9.58
N THR A 18 0.80 -12.44 -8.50
CA THR A 18 0.12 -12.30 -7.21
C THR A 18 1.15 -11.89 -6.17
N CYS A 19 0.87 -10.82 -5.43
CA CYS A 19 1.72 -10.37 -4.35
C CYS A 19 1.75 -11.43 -3.23
N HIS A 20 2.94 -11.89 -2.83
CA HIS A 20 3.08 -12.87 -1.76
C HIS A 20 2.81 -12.30 -0.35
N GLN A 21 2.82 -10.97 -0.19
CA GLN A 21 2.54 -10.30 1.09
C GLN A 21 1.03 -10.10 1.31
N CYS A 22 0.36 -9.41 0.38
CA CYS A 22 -1.05 -9.06 0.54
C CYS A 22 -2.03 -9.94 -0.25
N GLY A 23 -1.53 -10.81 -1.14
CA GLY A 23 -2.38 -11.66 -1.99
C GLY A 23 -3.03 -10.93 -3.17
N ALA A 24 -2.69 -9.66 -3.40
CA ALA A 24 -3.28 -8.86 -4.49
C ALA A 24 -2.80 -9.33 -5.87
N ALA A 25 -3.73 -9.38 -6.82
CA ALA A 25 -3.43 -9.68 -8.22
C ALA A 25 -2.92 -8.41 -8.92
N VAL A 26 -1.72 -8.48 -9.51
CA VAL A 26 -1.02 -7.33 -10.10
C VAL A 26 -0.43 -7.63 -11.48
N CYS A 27 -0.35 -6.61 -12.32
CA CYS A 27 0.30 -6.71 -13.63
C CYS A 27 1.83 -6.58 -13.48
N PRO A 28 2.63 -7.01 -14.48
CA PRO A 28 4.10 -6.92 -14.45
C PRO A 28 4.66 -5.53 -14.18
N VAL A 29 3.89 -4.48 -14.48
CA VAL A 29 4.28 -3.08 -14.26
C VAL A 29 4.24 -2.71 -12.77
N HIS A 30 3.31 -3.28 -12.01
CA HIS A 30 3.12 -2.98 -10.58
C HIS A 30 3.59 -4.12 -9.67
N PHE A 31 4.34 -5.07 -10.24
CA PHE A 31 4.93 -6.19 -9.53
C PHE A 31 6.44 -6.02 -9.45
N GLU A 32 6.95 -5.93 -8.22
CA GLU A 32 8.39 -5.93 -7.96
C GLU A 32 8.94 -7.34 -7.97
N GLN A 33 9.68 -7.63 -9.03
CA GLN A 33 10.25 -8.94 -9.32
C GLN A 33 11.35 -9.32 -8.32
N ASP A 34 12.18 -8.36 -7.90
CA ASP A 34 13.27 -8.59 -6.94
C ASP A 34 12.76 -9.05 -5.57
N ARG A 35 11.59 -8.55 -5.15
CA ARG A 35 11.00 -8.85 -3.83
C ARG A 35 9.79 -9.79 -3.91
N GLY A 36 9.24 -10.03 -5.10
CA GLY A 36 8.05 -10.85 -5.30
C GLY A 36 6.76 -10.24 -4.74
N VAL A 37 6.66 -8.92 -4.69
CA VAL A 37 5.54 -8.20 -4.05
C VAL A 37 5.04 -7.05 -4.94
N CYS A 38 3.86 -6.52 -4.68
CA CYS A 38 3.38 -5.33 -5.41
C CYS A 38 4.12 -4.06 -4.96
N VAL A 39 4.08 -3.01 -5.78
CA VAL A 39 4.72 -1.71 -5.48
C VAL A 39 4.30 -1.11 -4.13
N HIS A 40 3.06 -1.31 -3.68
CA HIS A 40 2.61 -0.85 -2.35
C HIS A 40 3.28 -1.59 -1.19
N CYS A 41 3.56 -2.88 -1.35
CA CYS A 41 4.28 -3.66 -0.34
C CYS A 41 5.80 -3.54 -0.49
N ALA A 42 6.29 -3.18 -1.68
CA ALA A 42 7.70 -2.92 -1.94
C ALA A 42 8.15 -1.58 -1.34
N ASP A 43 7.24 -0.62 -1.18
CA ASP A 43 7.50 0.71 -0.61
C ASP A 43 6.83 0.84 0.78
N PRO A 44 7.45 0.28 1.84
CA PRO A 44 6.94 0.43 3.21
C PRO A 44 7.09 1.85 3.74
N ASP A 45 7.93 2.68 3.11
CA ASP A 45 8.25 4.05 3.51
C ASP A 45 7.24 5.11 3.01
N GLY A 46 6.13 4.68 2.40
CA GLY A 46 5.06 5.58 1.94
C GLY A 46 4.26 6.31 3.04
N THR A 47 4.70 6.29 4.32
CA THR A 47 3.99 6.96 5.42
C THR A 47 4.89 7.52 6.53
N GLU A 48 5.80 8.44 6.25
CA GLU A 48 6.30 9.34 7.31
C GLU A 48 6.31 10.74 6.70
N ASP A 49 5.20 11.49 6.76
CA ASP A 49 5.13 12.70 7.59
C ASP A 49 3.68 13.25 7.67
N VAL A 50 2.75 12.59 8.37
CA VAL A 50 1.46 13.24 8.74
C VAL A 50 1.11 13.11 10.23
N PHE A 51 1.97 12.49 11.04
CA PHE A 51 1.79 12.44 12.48
C PHE A 51 3.05 12.86 13.25
N ALA A 52 3.67 13.97 12.86
CA ALA A 52 4.27 14.85 13.86
C ALA A 52 3.11 15.46 14.67
N GLN A 53 2.63 14.74 15.68
CA GLN A 53 1.81 15.35 16.74
C GLN A 53 2.70 16.40 17.41
N PRO A 54 2.43 17.72 17.31
CA PRO A 54 3.06 18.62 18.25
C PRO A 54 2.49 18.25 19.62
N ALA A 55 3.38 17.86 20.53
CA ALA A 55 3.08 17.77 21.94
C ALA A 55 2.70 19.19 22.42
N GLY A 56 1.43 19.54 22.25
CA GLY A 56 0.78 20.68 22.88
C GLY A 56 0.13 20.19 24.15
N ASP A 57 0.94 20.10 25.20
CA ASP A 57 0.48 20.10 26.58
C ASP A 57 -0.24 21.44 26.82
N ASP A 58 -1.57 21.43 26.85
CA ASP A 58 -2.35 22.55 27.38
C ASP A 58 -3.51 21.98 28.19
N VAL A 59 -3.21 21.63 29.45
CA VAL A 59 -4.20 21.35 30.49
C VAL A 59 -4.60 22.71 31.09
N PRO A 60 -5.82 23.23 30.85
CA PRO A 60 -6.25 24.45 31.53
C PRO A 60 -6.69 24.10 32.96
N GLU A 61 -5.78 24.26 33.92
CA GLU A 61 -6.08 24.32 35.35
C GLU A 61 -6.82 25.65 35.66
N PHE A 62 -8.14 25.69 35.50
CA PHE A 62 -8.95 26.78 36.05
C PHE A 62 -9.60 26.36 37.37
N ARG A 63 -9.14 27.05 38.42
CA ARG A 63 -9.56 27.06 39.83
C ARG A 63 -11.06 27.33 40.04
#